data_AF-A0A7S1WDQ2-F1
#
_entry.id   AF-A0A7S1WDQ2-F1
#
_cell.length_a   1.000
_cell.length_b   1.000
_cell.length_c   1.000
_cell.angle_alpha   90.00
_cell.angle_beta   90.00
_cell.angle_gamma   90.00
#
_symmetry.space_group_name_H-M   'P 1'
#
loop_
_entity.id
_entity.type
_entity.pdbx_description
1 polymer ?
#
loop_
_entity_poly.entity_id
_entity_poly.type
_entity_poly.pdbx_seq_one_letter_code
_entity_poly.pdbx_strand_id
1 'polypeptide(L)'
;IASPLAGALASQMLKSRWDVWLVRRIMSIGGLLVPAVGLLIFPRIPEEWWPMPLVCVALVMAFTTWASSSVLATPLDLAGPRMAGVLFSISNSVCAVPCFLGIEVIGVVRDRYGWSSAWGVCSALYVVAFVAYQWLGSARRMFD
;
A
#
# COMPACT_ATOMS: atom_id res chain seq x y z
N ILE A 1 8.96 -2.00 11.44
CA ILE A 1 8.79 -0.86 12.38
C ILE A 1 7.70 0.11 11.92
N ALA A 2 7.63 0.46 10.62
CA ALA A 2 6.62 1.39 10.11
C ALA A 2 5.15 0.93 10.33
N SER A 3 4.85 -0.37 10.19
CA SER A 3 3.48 -0.89 10.38
C SER A 3 2.93 -0.73 11.81
N PRO A 4 3.67 -1.06 12.89
CA PRO A 4 3.25 -0.75 14.26
C PRO A 4 3.01 0.74 14.52
N LEU A 5 3.88 1.61 13.99
CA LEU A 5 3.74 3.07 14.12
C LEU A 5 2.48 3.56 13.40
N ALA A 6 2.19 3.03 12.21
CA ALA A 6 0.96 3.28 11.48
C ALA A 6 -0.28 2.90 12.28
N GLY A 7 -0.27 1.71 12.88
CA GLY A 7 -1.36 1.23 13.74
C GLY A 7 -1.55 2.09 14.98
N ALA A 8 -0.46 2.53 15.61
CA ALA A 8 -0.50 3.42 16.76
C ALA A 8 -1.08 4.80 16.39
N LEU A 9 -0.64 5.37 15.27
CA LEU A 9 -1.15 6.65 14.76
C LEU A 9 -2.65 6.54 14.43
N ALA A 10 -3.05 5.48 13.72
CA ALA A 10 -4.45 5.21 13.41
C ALA A 10 -5.30 5.09 14.70
N SER A 11 -4.78 4.41 15.72
CA SER A 11 -5.45 4.27 17.01
C SER A 11 -5.61 5.61 17.74
N GLN A 12 -4.60 6.49 17.68
CA GLN A 12 -4.70 7.83 18.26
C GLN A 12 -5.75 8.68 17.53
N MET A 13 -5.80 8.64 16.19
CA MET A 13 -6.80 9.37 15.41
C MET A 13 -8.23 8.87 15.72
N LEU A 14 -8.40 7.55 15.85
CA LEU A 14 -9.68 6.96 16.23
C LEU A 14 -10.13 7.39 17.64
N LYS A 15 -9.22 7.45 18.61
CA LYS A 15 -9.49 7.97 19.97
C LYS A 15 -9.89 9.44 19.96
N SER A 16 -9.37 10.22 19.01
CA SER A 16 -9.75 11.63 18.78
C SER A 16 -11.12 11.80 18.10
N ARG A 17 -11.95 10.75 18.04
CA ARG A 17 -13.29 10.69 17.42
C ARG A 17 -13.32 10.90 15.90
N TRP A 18 -12.20 10.74 15.19
CA TRP A 18 -12.20 10.80 13.73
C TRP A 18 -12.94 9.62 13.11
N ASP A 19 -13.64 9.82 11.99
CA ASP A 19 -14.31 8.73 11.27
C ASP A 19 -13.33 7.65 10.87
N VAL A 20 -13.71 6.37 11.07
CA VAL A 20 -12.87 5.22 10.69
C VAL A 20 -12.51 5.31 9.21
N TRP A 21 -13.49 5.64 8.36
CA TRP A 21 -13.24 5.79 6.93
C TRP A 21 -12.18 6.84 6.62
N LEU A 22 -12.21 7.99 7.29
CA LEU A 22 -11.25 9.07 7.08
C LEU A 22 -9.83 8.63 7.51
N VAL A 23 -9.72 7.94 8.66
CA VAL A 23 -8.45 7.39 9.13
C VAL A 23 -7.89 6.36 8.15
N ARG A 24 -8.71 5.40 7.70
CA ARG A 24 -8.31 4.39 6.70
C ARG A 24 -7.89 5.03 5.38
N ARG A 25 -8.60 6.07 4.96
CA ARG A 25 -8.27 6.85 3.76
C ARG A 25 -6.91 7.52 3.87
N ILE A 26 -6.60 8.20 4.98
CA ILE A 26 -5.27 8.81 5.21
C ILE A 26 -4.17 7.76 5.21
N MET A 27 -4.39 6.62 5.88
CA MET A 27 -3.43 5.51 5.90
C MET A 27 -3.20 4.93 4.50
N SER A 28 -4.24 4.85 3.66
CA SER A 28 -4.14 4.38 2.27
C SER A 28 -3.38 5.38 1.37
N ILE A 29 -3.57 6.70 1.57
CA ILE A 29 -2.82 7.73 0.85
C ILE A 29 -1.32 7.58 1.16
N GLY A 30 -0.97 7.52 2.44
CA GLY A 30 0.43 7.32 2.86
C GLY A 30 1.01 5.99 2.35
N GLY A 31 0.21 4.92 2.37
CA GLY A 31 0.66 3.58 2.02
C GLY A 31 0.72 3.25 0.53
N LEU A 32 0.01 3.98 -0.34
CA LEU A 32 -0.06 3.69 -1.77
C LEU A 32 0.47 4.84 -2.63
N LEU A 33 0.18 6.09 -2.28
CA LEU A 33 0.57 7.25 -3.08
C LEU A 33 2.04 7.62 -2.87
N VAL A 34 2.55 7.52 -1.63
CA VAL A 34 3.96 7.78 -1.34
C VAL A 34 4.88 6.77 -2.05
N PRO A 35 4.62 5.45 -2.02
CA PRO A 35 5.36 4.50 -2.83
C PRO A 35 5.26 4.76 -4.33
N ALA A 36 4.08 5.13 -4.86
CA ALA A 36 3.91 5.44 -6.27
C ALA A 36 4.84 6.58 -6.72
N VAL A 37 4.87 7.68 -5.96
CA VAL A 37 5.73 8.83 -6.26
C VAL A 37 7.20 8.48 -6.07
N GLY A 38 7.55 7.79 -4.98
CA GLY A 38 8.92 7.39 -4.70
C GLY A 38 9.53 6.49 -5.79
N LEU A 39 8.74 5.57 -6.35
CA LEU A 39 9.17 4.71 -7.47
C LEU A 39 9.37 5.47 -8.79
N LEU A 40 8.75 6.63 -8.98
CA LEU A 40 9.01 7.50 -10.14
C LEU A 40 10.24 8.38 -9.94
N ILE A 41 10.55 8.75 -8.70
CA ILE A 41 11.69 9.61 -8.37
C ILE A 41 12.98 8.77 -8.33
N PHE A 42 12.94 7.59 -7.72
CA PHE A 42 14.09 6.69 -7.55
C PHE A 42 14.96 6.51 -8.81
N PRO A 43 14.41 6.12 -9.98
CA PRO A 43 15.23 5.89 -11.18
C PRO A 43 15.82 7.17 -11.79
N ARG A 44 15.46 8.35 -11.28
CA ARG A 44 16.00 9.65 -11.72
C ARG A 44 17.11 10.17 -10.81
N ILE A 45 17.36 9.52 -9.67
CA ILE A 45 18.41 9.94 -8.74
C ILE A 45 19.76 9.48 -9.30
N PRO A 46 20.71 10.38 -9.58
CA PRO A 46 22.03 10.00 -10.06
C PRO A 46 22.83 9.24 -8.99
N GLU A 47 23.63 8.27 -9.42
CA GLU A 47 24.44 7.41 -8.53
C GLU A 47 25.49 8.19 -7.72
N GLU A 48 25.93 9.34 -8.26
CA GLU A 48 26.87 10.26 -7.62
C GLU A 48 26.38 10.78 -6.26
N TRP A 49 25.07 10.71 -6.00
CA TRP A 49 24.43 11.20 -4.78
C TRP A 49 24.29 10.11 -3.71
N TRP A 50 25.25 9.18 -3.66
CA TRP A 50 25.28 8.13 -2.65
C TRP A 50 25.26 8.72 -1.23
N PRO A 51 24.40 8.26 -0.29
CA PRO A 51 23.51 7.08 -0.33
C PRO A 51 22.02 7.39 -0.59
N MET A 52 21.71 8.52 -1.23
CA MET A 52 20.33 8.99 -1.40
C MET A 52 19.37 8.00 -2.09
N PRO A 53 19.79 7.22 -3.13
CA PRO A 53 18.91 6.21 -3.73
C PRO A 53 18.48 5.14 -2.72
N LEU A 54 19.37 4.69 -1.84
CA LEU A 54 19.06 3.71 -0.79
C LEU A 54 18.05 4.26 0.21
N VAL A 55 18.24 5.51 0.64
CA VAL A 55 17.31 6.17 1.57
C VAL A 55 15.91 6.28 0.95
N CYS A 56 15.84 6.63 -0.35
CA CYS A 56 14.58 6.71 -1.08
C CYS A 56 13.86 5.36 -1.11
N VAL A 57 14.57 4.28 -1.48
CA VAL A 57 13.98 2.92 -1.51
C VAL A 57 13.58 2.46 -0.11
N ALA A 58 14.40 2.72 0.91
CA ALA A 58 14.08 2.37 2.29
C ALA A 58 12.80 3.06 2.77
N LEU A 59 12.62 4.35 2.43
CA LEU A 59 11.39 5.08 2.72
C LEU A 59 10.20 4.50 1.96
N VAL A 60 10.32 4.23 0.66
CA VAL A 60 9.26 3.59 -0.14
C VAL A 60 8.82 2.27 0.49
N MET A 61 9.77 1.43 0.91
CA MET A 61 9.48 0.15 1.56
C MET A 61 8.81 0.34 2.94
N ALA A 62 9.24 1.34 3.71
CA ALA A 62 8.62 1.67 4.99
C ALA A 62 7.15 2.09 4.82
N PHE A 63 6.85 2.96 3.84
CA PHE A 63 5.48 3.37 3.52
C PHE A 63 4.64 2.24 2.90
N THR A 64 5.25 1.37 2.09
CA THR A 64 4.56 0.16 1.59
C THR A 64 4.12 -0.74 2.75
N THR A 65 4.98 -0.91 3.75
CA THR A 65 4.64 -1.66 4.97
C THR A 65 3.60 -0.92 5.81
N TRP A 66 3.54 0.41 5.77
CA TRP A 66 2.48 1.19 6.42
C TRP A 66 1.09 0.79 5.91
N ALA A 67 0.96 0.51 4.62
CA ALA A 67 -0.30 0.12 3.98
C ALA A 67 -0.92 -1.14 4.63
N SER A 68 -0.10 -2.06 5.15
CA SER A 68 -0.59 -3.30 5.79
C SER A 68 -1.49 -3.02 7.00
N SER A 69 -1.26 -1.91 7.71
CA SER A 69 -2.10 -1.51 8.85
C SER A 69 -3.54 -1.20 8.45
N SER A 70 -3.76 -0.74 7.20
CA SER A 70 -5.09 -0.50 6.66
C SER A 70 -5.72 -1.80 6.15
N VAL A 71 -4.97 -2.64 5.44
CA VAL A 71 -5.45 -3.89 4.83
C VAL A 71 -5.87 -4.91 5.90
N LEU A 72 -5.12 -5.04 7.00
CA LEU A 72 -5.44 -6.00 8.06
C LEU A 72 -6.71 -5.64 8.85
N ALA A 73 -6.99 -4.34 8.99
CA ALA A 73 -8.12 -3.88 9.78
C ALA A 73 -9.41 -3.73 8.95
N THR A 74 -9.31 -3.56 7.63
CA THR A 74 -10.48 -3.35 6.75
C THR A 74 -11.48 -4.53 6.75
N PRO A 75 -11.06 -5.81 6.70
CA PRO A 75 -11.99 -6.93 6.78
C PRO A 75 -12.77 -6.97 8.10
N LEU A 76 -12.14 -6.55 9.19
CA LEU A 76 -12.77 -6.44 10.50
C LEU A 76 -13.84 -5.33 10.48
N ASP A 77 -13.51 -4.19 9.90
CA ASP A 77 -14.40 -3.03 9.77
C ASP A 77 -15.58 -3.27 8.78
N LEU A 78 -15.47 -4.25 7.87
CA LEU A 78 -16.49 -4.54 6.84
C LEU A 78 -17.39 -5.73 7.17
N ALA A 79 -16.81 -6.89 7.54
CA ALA A 79 -17.53 -8.14 7.75
C ALA A 79 -17.77 -8.48 9.23
N GLY A 80 -17.12 -7.76 10.14
CA GLY A 80 -17.23 -7.97 11.58
C GLY A 80 -16.53 -9.23 12.08
N PRO A 81 -16.55 -9.46 13.40
CA PRO A 81 -15.68 -10.44 14.06
C PRO A 81 -15.96 -11.89 13.65
N ARG A 82 -17.16 -12.20 13.14
CA ARG A 82 -17.56 -13.55 12.75
C ARG A 82 -17.04 -13.96 11.37
N MET A 83 -16.90 -13.02 10.43
CA MET A 83 -16.54 -13.31 9.03
C MET A 83 -15.25 -12.63 8.56
N ALA A 84 -14.62 -11.78 9.40
CA ALA A 84 -13.38 -11.09 9.06
C ALA A 84 -12.24 -12.05 8.64
N GLY A 85 -12.10 -13.19 9.33
CA GLY A 85 -11.09 -14.19 9.01
C GLY A 85 -11.28 -14.80 7.62
N VAL A 86 -12.50 -15.19 7.29
CA VAL A 86 -12.84 -15.76 5.96
C VAL A 86 -12.64 -14.73 4.86
N LEU A 87 -13.11 -13.49 5.07
CA LEU A 87 -12.94 -12.41 4.10
C LEU A 87 -11.45 -12.10 3.85
N PHE A 88 -10.65 -12.07 4.91
CA PHE A 88 -9.20 -11.87 4.81
C PHE A 88 -8.52 -13.02 4.05
N SER A 89 -8.88 -14.28 4.33
CA SER A 89 -8.35 -15.44 3.61
C SER A 89 -8.71 -15.42 2.14
N ILE A 90 -9.97 -15.12 1.78
CA ILE A 90 -10.40 -15.00 0.37
C ILE A 90 -9.60 -13.89 -0.33
N SER A 91 -9.51 -12.71 0.30
CA SER A 91 -8.74 -11.60 -0.27
C SER A 91 -7.28 -11.99 -0.50
N ASN A 92 -6.64 -12.68 0.45
CA ASN A 92 -5.25 -13.08 0.32
C ASN A 92 -5.04 -14.13 -0.78
N SER A 93 -5.98 -15.07 -0.94
CA SER A 93 -5.97 -16.04 -2.06
C SER A 93 -6.11 -15.36 -3.41
N VAL A 94 -7.01 -14.38 -3.54
CA VAL A 94 -7.17 -13.60 -4.77
C VAL A 94 -5.90 -12.81 -5.10
N CYS A 95 -5.22 -12.25 -4.09
CA CYS A 95 -3.95 -11.53 -4.27
C CYS A 95 -2.78 -12.41 -4.72
N ALA A 96 -2.83 -13.73 -4.51
CA ALA A 96 -1.75 -14.62 -4.92
C ALA A 96 -1.56 -14.65 -6.44
N VAL A 97 -2.66 -14.69 -7.21
CA VAL A 97 -2.64 -14.75 -8.68
C VAL A 97 -1.88 -13.58 -9.33
N PRO A 98 -2.21 -12.30 -9.04
CA PRO A 98 -1.47 -11.17 -9.60
C PRO A 98 -0.03 -11.09 -9.08
N CYS A 99 0.28 -11.69 -7.92
CA CYS A 99 1.65 -11.74 -7.42
C CYS A 99 2.56 -12.57 -8.35
N PHE A 100 2.09 -13.74 -8.79
CA PHE A 100 2.83 -14.57 -9.75
C PHE A 100 2.92 -13.92 -11.13
N LEU A 101 1.80 -13.44 -11.66
CA LEU A 101 1.77 -12.80 -12.98
C LEU A 101 2.57 -11.51 -13.02
N GLY A 102 2.57 -10.74 -11.92
CA GLY A 102 3.28 -9.48 -11.82
C GLY A 102 4.79 -9.63 -11.98
N ILE A 103 5.39 -10.68 -11.41
CA ILE A 103 6.82 -10.95 -11.52
C ILE A 103 7.22 -11.21 -12.98
N GLU A 104 6.46 -12.04 -13.68
CA GLU A 104 6.70 -12.34 -15.11
C GLU A 104 6.56 -11.10 -15.98
N VAL A 105 5.49 -10.32 -15.78
CA VAL A 105 5.27 -9.07 -16.53
C VAL A 105 6.40 -8.07 -16.29
N ILE A 106 6.82 -7.88 -15.03
CA ILE A 106 7.94 -6.98 -14.69
C ILE A 106 9.24 -7.48 -15.31
N GLY A 107 9.48 -8.80 -15.32
CA GLY A 107 10.64 -9.41 -15.97
C GLY A 107 10.69 -9.09 -17.47
N VAL A 108 9.59 -9.32 -18.18
CA VAL A 108 9.49 -9.01 -19.62
C VAL A 108 9.66 -7.52 -19.89
N VAL A 109 9.05 -6.65 -19.08
CA VAL A 109 9.17 -5.19 -19.24
C VAL A 109 10.60 -4.73 -18.98
N ARG A 110 11.26 -5.27 -17.95
CA ARG A 110 12.66 -4.99 -17.64
C ARG A 110 13.56 -5.39 -18.81
N ASP A 111 13.38 -6.60 -19.33
CA ASP A 111 14.26 -7.14 -20.37
C ASP A 111 14.11 -6.40 -21.72
N ARG A 112 12.91 -5.87 -22.02
CA ARG A 112 12.65 -5.15 -23.27
C ARG A 112 12.87 -3.64 -23.19
N TYR A 113 12.57 -3.02 -22.05
CA TYR A 113 12.49 -1.55 -21.91
C TYR A 113 13.36 -0.99 -20.78
N GLY A 114 13.98 -1.86 -19.98
CA GLY A 114 14.89 -1.48 -18.90
C GLY A 114 14.21 -1.31 -17.53
N TRP A 115 15.03 -1.00 -16.52
CA TRP A 115 14.57 -0.87 -15.14
C TRP A 115 13.67 0.35 -14.90
N SER A 116 13.91 1.45 -15.60
CA SER A 116 13.11 2.68 -15.44
C SER A 116 11.63 2.44 -15.79
N SER A 117 11.35 1.73 -16.89
CA SER A 117 9.99 1.33 -17.27
C SER A 117 9.38 0.33 -16.29
N ALA A 118 10.17 -0.61 -15.76
CA ALA A 118 9.69 -1.57 -14.76
C ALA A 118 9.19 -0.86 -13.50
N TRP A 119 9.95 0.11 -12.98
CA TRP A 119 9.52 0.95 -11.85
C TRP A 119 8.30 1.81 -12.20
N GLY A 120 8.21 2.30 -13.43
CA GLY A 120 7.04 3.02 -13.94
C GLY A 120 5.76 2.16 -13.93
N VAL A 121 5.84 0.90 -14.36
CA VAL A 121 4.70 -0.05 -14.30
C VAL A 121 4.31 -0.31 -12.85
N CYS A 122 5.26 -0.55 -11.95
CA CYS A 122 4.98 -0.71 -10.53
C CYS A 122 4.29 0.52 -9.93
N SER A 123 4.77 1.73 -10.24
CA SER A 123 4.15 2.98 -9.81
C SER A 123 2.72 3.11 -10.33
N ALA A 124 2.46 2.80 -11.60
CA ALA A 124 1.13 2.82 -12.18
C ALA A 124 0.17 1.87 -11.44
N LEU A 125 0.62 0.67 -11.07
CA LEU A 125 -0.17 -0.27 -10.28
C LEU A 125 -0.52 0.29 -8.89
N TYR A 126 0.41 0.97 -8.21
CA TYR A 126 0.11 1.64 -6.95
C TYR A 126 -0.94 2.75 -7.11
N VAL A 127 -0.87 3.54 -8.18
CA VAL A 127 -1.87 4.58 -8.49
C VAL A 127 -3.23 3.96 -8.78
N VAL A 128 -3.29 2.89 -9.59
CA VAL A 128 -4.54 2.18 -9.88
C VAL A 128 -5.14 1.60 -8.60
N ALA A 129 -4.33 0.96 -7.76
CA ALA A 129 -4.78 0.45 -6.46
C ALA A 129 -5.29 1.57 -5.54
N PHE A 130 -4.60 2.72 -5.54
CA PHE A 130 -5.04 3.90 -4.80
C PHE A 130 -6.40 4.39 -5.28
N VAL A 131 -6.57 4.63 -6.58
CA VAL A 131 -7.84 5.11 -7.17
C VAL A 131 -8.97 4.11 -6.89
N ALA A 132 -8.72 2.82 -7.12
CA ALA A 132 -9.69 1.77 -6.83
C ALA A 132 -10.10 1.75 -5.36
N TYR A 133 -9.16 1.92 -4.43
CA TYR A 133 -9.47 1.99 -2.99
C TYR A 133 -10.29 3.24 -2.63
N GLN A 134 -10.00 4.39 -3.25
CA GLN A 134 -10.76 5.62 -3.01
C GLN A 134 -12.20 5.54 -3.54
N TRP A 135 -12.43 4.82 -4.63
CA TRP A 135 -13.75 4.70 -5.26
C TRP A 135 -14.60 3.57 -4.73
N LEU A 136 -13.99 2.40 -4.49
CA LEU A 136 -14.70 1.18 -4.12
C LEU A 136 -14.64 0.87 -2.62
N GLY A 137 -13.69 1.48 -1.90
CA GLY A 137 -13.49 1.19 -0.49
C GLY A 137 -14.60 1.78 0.39
N SER A 138 -14.84 1.11 1.51
CA SER A 138 -15.69 1.60 2.60
C SER A 138 -15.22 1.01 3.92
N ALA A 139 -15.34 1.76 5.01
CA ALA A 139 -15.10 1.26 6.36
C ALA A 139 -16.14 1.87 7.31
N ARG A 140 -16.77 1.05 8.15
CA ARG A 140 -17.74 1.49 9.15
C ARG A 140 -17.25 1.14 10.55
N ARG A 141 -17.57 1.98 11.53
CA ARG A 141 -17.40 1.65 12.95
C ARG A 141 -18.38 0.53 13.31
N MET A 142 -17.88 -0.53 13.93
CA MET A 142 -18.71 -1.61 14.46
C MET A 142 -18.89 -1.55 15.98
N PHE A 143 -18.10 -0.74 16.69
CA PHE A 143 -18.19 -0.56 18.14
C PHE A 143 -18.19 0.93 18.48
N ASP A 144 -19.12 1.33 19.35
CA ASP A 144 -19.15 2.61 20.08
C ASP A 144 -18.25 2.54 21.33
#